data_AF-A0AA38J0X4-F1
#
_entry.id   AF-A0AA38J0X4-F1
#
_cell.length_a   1.000
_cell.length_b   1.000
_cell.length_c   1.000
_cell.angle_alpha   90.00
_cell.angle_beta   90.00
_cell.angle_gamma   90.00
#
_symmetry.space_group_name_H-M   'P 1'
#
loop_
_entity.id
_entity.type
_entity.pdbx_description
1 polymer ?
#
loop_
_entity_poly.entity_id
_entity_poly.type
_entity_poly.pdbx_seq_one_letter_code
_entity_poly.pdbx_strand_id
1 'polypeptide(L)'
;MNFRRAVQVFSIEVRAAIEYLGKYNNPGFVDVEETLLKFMEMMHTFFKIHDVNDKTQHIRQVNENSAPYTDINDERLLWMLKTLPAYIDSIQLSSKANKMTGLTKETAEAVKFTAKSTAECIKYLLKESGFFYVLTRAFSSDAVESMFSNVRLCGGSQDATDARVAHYAIKRIIKSGLITTSESANVYSDCNHLSKICQIQSSERSTTETNIHIPDSIIEEISDLHKLTFVNTIFTDINSASVAFLSGYICRKVRVQKLFRFITNHRKIYPVA
;
A
#
# COMPACT_ATOMS: atom_id res chain seq x y z
N MET A 1 14.93 1.17 -7.41
CA MET A 1 15.05 2.62 -7.13
C MET A 1 14.50 2.89 -5.73
N ASN A 2 15.14 3.71 -4.90
CA ASN A 2 14.74 3.87 -3.50
C ASN A 2 14.11 5.26 -3.24
N PHE A 3 12.80 5.35 -3.43
CA PHE A 3 12.02 6.58 -3.22
C PHE A 3 12.10 7.09 -1.77
N ARG A 4 12.19 6.18 -0.79
CA ARG A 4 12.28 6.53 0.64
C ARG A 4 13.48 7.44 0.93
N ARG A 5 14.62 7.22 0.28
CA ARG A 5 15.81 8.09 0.46
C ARG A 5 15.54 9.50 -0.04
N ALA A 6 14.86 9.66 -1.18
CA ALA A 6 14.51 10.99 -1.70
C ALA A 6 13.58 11.75 -0.75
N VAL A 7 12.57 11.07 -0.19
CA VAL A 7 11.67 11.66 0.82
C VAL A 7 12.43 12.07 2.09
N GLN A 8 13.39 11.26 2.53
CA GLN A 8 14.20 11.56 3.72
C GLN A 8 15.11 12.78 3.53
N VAL A 9 15.62 13.00 2.32
CA VAL A 9 16.44 14.19 2.01
C VAL A 9 15.62 15.47 2.19
N PHE A 10 14.37 15.49 1.74
CA PHE A 10 13.46 16.64 1.88
C PHE A 10 12.63 16.60 3.17
N SER A 11 13.11 15.92 4.21
CA SER A 11 12.39 15.83 5.48
C SER A 11 12.49 17.13 6.29
N ILE A 12 11.52 17.36 7.18
CA ILE A 12 11.47 18.55 8.03
C ILE A 12 12.66 18.54 8.99
N GLU A 13 13.08 17.36 9.44
CA GLU A 13 14.20 17.13 10.33
C GLU A 13 15.53 17.56 9.69
N VAL A 14 15.75 17.20 8.43
CA VAL A 14 16.96 17.61 7.70
C VAL A 14 16.95 19.12 7.46
N ARG A 15 15.81 19.69 7.08
CA ARG A 15 15.66 21.16 6.94
C ARG A 15 15.98 21.88 8.26
N ALA A 16 15.38 21.43 9.37
CA ALA A 16 15.58 22.03 10.69
C ALA A 16 17.03 21.91 11.16
N ALA A 17 17.69 20.78 10.88
CA ALA A 17 19.10 20.60 11.18
C ALA A 17 19.99 21.58 10.38
N ILE A 18 19.74 21.73 9.07
CA ILE A 18 20.47 22.68 8.22
C ILE A 18 20.25 24.11 8.71
N GLU A 19 19.01 24.49 9.02
CA GLU A 19 18.67 25.81 9.55
C GLU A 19 19.36 26.08 10.90
N TYR A 20 19.37 25.09 11.80
CA TYR A 20 20.08 25.17 13.06
C TYR A 20 21.58 25.37 12.83
N LEU A 21 22.22 24.53 12.02
CA LEU A 21 23.66 24.62 11.75
C LEU A 21 24.07 25.96 11.13
N GLY A 22 23.23 26.53 10.27
CA GLY A 22 23.43 27.87 9.72
C GLY A 22 23.38 28.97 10.78
N LYS A 23 22.41 28.92 11.71
CA LYS A 23 22.29 29.90 12.81
C LYS A 23 23.50 29.91 13.75
N TYR A 24 24.17 28.76 13.92
CA TYR A 24 25.35 28.65 14.79
C TYR A 24 26.69 28.80 14.04
N ASN A 25 26.68 29.33 12.81
CA ASN A 25 27.87 29.59 11.99
C ASN A 25 28.83 28.38 11.90
N ASN A 26 28.29 27.16 11.79
CA ASN A 26 29.12 25.99 11.61
C ASN A 26 29.85 26.07 10.25
N PRO A 27 31.17 25.77 10.20
CA PRO A 27 31.92 25.80 8.96
C PRO A 27 31.31 24.83 7.94
N GLY A 28 30.91 25.36 6.78
CA GLY A 28 30.18 24.62 5.74
C GLY A 28 28.68 24.94 5.65
N PHE A 29 28.11 25.65 6.62
CA PHE A 29 26.70 26.06 6.65
C PHE A 29 26.49 27.57 6.84
N VAL A 30 27.58 28.35 6.77
CA VAL A 30 27.57 29.81 7.02
C VAL A 30 26.72 30.56 5.99
N ASP A 31 26.60 30.04 4.77
CA ASP A 31 25.80 30.59 3.67
C ASP A 31 24.71 29.61 3.23
N VAL A 32 23.98 28.99 4.19
CA VAL A 32 22.76 28.26 3.81
C VAL A 32 21.79 29.27 3.20
N GLU A 33 21.67 29.23 1.88
CA GLU A 33 20.73 30.08 1.17
C GLU A 33 19.30 29.78 1.64
N GLU A 34 18.55 30.83 1.98
CA GLU A 34 17.11 30.76 2.23
C GLU A 34 16.38 30.04 1.07
N THR A 35 16.91 30.17 -0.15
CA THR A 35 16.47 29.46 -1.36
C THR A 35 16.48 27.94 -1.20
N LEU A 36 17.50 27.35 -0.57
CA LEU A 36 17.59 25.90 -0.35
C LEU A 36 16.51 25.44 0.64
N LEU A 37 16.40 26.11 1.79
CA LEU A 37 15.41 25.77 2.81
C LEU A 37 13.98 25.89 2.25
N LYS A 38 13.72 26.93 1.47
CA LYS A 38 12.46 27.13 0.77
C LYS A 38 12.21 26.06 -0.29
N PHE A 39 13.23 25.64 -1.04
CA PHE A 39 13.08 24.55 -2.00
C PHE A 39 12.72 23.24 -1.31
N MET A 40 13.41 22.89 -0.21
CA MET A 40 13.11 21.70 0.57
C MET A 40 11.68 21.72 1.10
N GLU A 41 11.23 22.87 1.62
CA GLU A 41 9.86 23.07 2.10
C GLU A 41 8.82 22.87 0.99
N MET A 42 9.02 23.49 -0.17
CA MET A 42 8.10 23.42 -1.29
C MET A 42 7.97 21.99 -1.81
N MET A 43 9.08 21.25 -1.90
CA MET A 43 9.08 19.84 -2.32
C MET A 43 8.48 18.92 -1.26
N HIS A 44 8.76 19.16 0.03
CA HIS A 44 8.14 18.41 1.12
C HIS A 44 6.62 18.59 1.13
N THR A 45 6.16 19.82 1.03
CA THR A 45 4.73 20.16 0.98
C THR A 45 4.09 19.52 -0.23
N PHE A 46 4.70 19.65 -1.42
CA PHE A 46 4.22 19.00 -2.64
C PHE A 46 4.07 17.48 -2.46
N PHE A 47 5.02 16.82 -1.81
CA PHE A 47 4.90 15.38 -1.55
C PHE A 47 3.74 15.09 -0.57
N LYS A 48 3.65 15.80 0.56
CA LYS A 48 2.65 15.55 1.60
C LYS A 48 1.21 15.70 1.12
N ILE A 49 0.94 16.69 0.27
CA ILE A 49 -0.41 16.92 -0.27
C ILE A 49 -0.82 15.88 -1.32
N HIS A 50 0.12 15.20 -1.97
CA HIS A 50 -0.14 14.11 -2.93
C HIS A 50 -0.13 12.73 -2.27
N ASP A 51 0.30 12.62 -1.01
CA ASP A 51 0.42 11.36 -0.27
C ASP A 51 -0.61 11.24 0.86
N VAL A 52 -1.86 11.66 0.61
CA VAL A 52 -2.96 11.53 1.57
C VAL A 52 -3.64 10.18 1.40
N ASN A 53 -3.44 9.26 2.35
CA ASN A 53 -3.91 7.87 2.30
C ASN A 53 -5.18 7.62 3.11
N ASP A 54 -5.39 8.35 4.21
CA ASP A 54 -6.55 8.14 5.08
C ASP A 54 -6.98 9.41 5.81
N LYS A 55 -8.16 9.35 6.41
CA LYS A 55 -8.79 10.48 7.09
C LYS A 55 -8.07 10.92 8.36
N THR A 56 -7.22 10.07 8.94
CA THR A 56 -6.59 10.27 10.26
C THR A 56 -5.10 10.54 10.16
N GLN A 57 -4.53 10.55 8.96
CA GLN A 57 -3.10 10.70 8.71
C GLN A 57 -2.58 12.03 9.26
N HIS A 58 -3.32 13.12 9.02
CA HIS A 58 -2.98 14.44 9.57
C HIS A 58 -2.93 14.48 11.10
N ILE A 59 -3.78 13.71 11.78
CA ILE A 59 -3.81 13.61 13.25
C ILE A 59 -2.56 12.88 13.75
N ARG A 60 -2.24 11.73 13.14
CA ARG A 60 -1.07 10.92 13.53
C ARG A 60 0.26 11.59 13.22
N GLN A 61 0.34 12.30 12.11
CA GLN A 61 1.56 13.00 11.67
C GLN A 61 1.63 14.44 12.16
N VAL A 62 0.58 14.95 12.80
CA VAL A 62 0.43 16.36 13.22
C VAL A 62 0.76 17.30 12.05
N ASN A 63 0.15 17.04 10.89
CA ASN A 63 0.41 17.78 9.66
C ASN A 63 -0.86 17.97 8.83
N GLU A 64 -1.32 19.21 8.75
CA GLU A 64 -2.53 19.63 8.04
C GLU A 64 -2.47 19.34 6.54
N ASN A 65 -1.28 19.38 5.93
CA ASN A 65 -1.10 19.06 4.52
C ASN A 65 -1.48 17.60 4.19
N SER A 66 -1.48 16.72 5.19
CA SER A 66 -1.89 15.32 5.06
C SER A 66 -3.37 15.07 5.40
N ALA A 67 -4.19 16.11 5.48
CA ALA A 67 -5.63 15.97 5.70
C ALA A 67 -6.36 15.56 4.40
N PRO A 68 -7.48 14.81 4.48
CA PRO A 68 -8.33 14.60 3.31
C PRO A 68 -8.85 15.94 2.79
N TYR A 69 -9.10 16.03 1.47
CA TYR A 69 -9.74 17.21 0.90
C TYR A 69 -11.25 17.08 1.03
N THR A 70 -11.89 18.06 1.66
CA THR A 70 -13.35 18.09 1.86
C THR A 70 -14.00 19.36 1.31
N ASP A 71 -13.21 20.42 1.11
CA ASP A 71 -13.67 21.72 0.61
C ASP A 71 -13.00 22.05 -0.73
N ILE A 72 -13.76 22.67 -1.61
CA ILE A 72 -13.35 23.19 -2.92
C ILE A 72 -12.46 24.44 -2.75
N ASN A 73 -12.64 25.17 -1.65
CA ASN A 73 -11.90 26.39 -1.34
C ASN A 73 -10.68 26.16 -0.44
N ASP A 74 -10.26 24.90 -0.27
CA ASP A 74 -9.09 24.54 0.53
C ASP A 74 -7.83 25.28 0.05
N GLU A 75 -7.13 25.93 0.98
CA GLU A 75 -5.94 26.73 0.68
C GLU A 75 -4.84 25.92 -0.01
N ARG A 76 -4.77 24.61 0.23
CA ARG A 76 -3.82 23.70 -0.41
C ARG A 76 -4.08 23.57 -1.91
N LEU A 77 -5.34 23.67 -2.34
CA LEU A 77 -5.71 23.70 -3.76
C LEU A 77 -5.24 25.00 -4.41
N LEU A 78 -5.39 26.12 -3.70
CA LEU A 78 -4.90 27.43 -4.17
C LEU A 78 -3.37 27.43 -4.28
N TRP A 79 -2.68 26.83 -3.30
CA TRP A 79 -1.24 26.67 -3.28
C TRP A 79 -0.73 25.87 -4.50
N MET A 80 -1.40 24.77 -4.85
CA MET A 80 -1.07 23.97 -6.05
C MET A 80 -1.31 24.74 -7.36
N LEU A 81 -2.34 25.57 -7.42
CA LEU A 81 -2.70 26.29 -8.64
C LEU A 81 -1.87 27.56 -8.88
N LYS A 82 -1.42 28.22 -7.81
CA LYS A 82 -0.76 29.54 -7.91
C LYS A 82 0.64 29.55 -7.31
N THR A 83 0.77 29.18 -6.03
CA THR A 83 2.02 29.36 -5.28
C THR A 83 3.15 28.49 -5.81
N LEU A 84 2.90 27.18 -6.01
CA LEU A 84 3.91 26.26 -6.50
C LEU A 84 4.33 26.57 -7.95
N PRO A 85 3.43 26.77 -8.92
CA PRO A 85 3.82 27.13 -10.28
C PRO A 85 4.64 28.42 -10.35
N ALA A 86 4.22 29.47 -9.64
CA ALA A 86 4.96 30.73 -9.60
C ALA A 86 6.37 30.57 -9.01
N TYR A 87 6.52 29.71 -8.00
CA TYR A 87 7.83 29.40 -7.41
C TYR A 87 8.73 28.60 -8.36
N ILE A 88 8.19 27.62 -9.08
CA ILE A 88 8.96 26.87 -10.08
C ILE A 88 9.44 27.82 -11.20
N ASP A 89 8.58 28.73 -11.65
CA ASP A 89 8.94 29.72 -12.66
C ASP A 89 10.02 30.71 -12.16
N SER A 90 9.95 31.13 -10.89
CA SER A 90 10.99 32.00 -10.31
C SER A 90 12.34 31.30 -10.21
N ILE A 91 12.38 30.02 -9.81
CA ILE A 91 13.62 29.23 -9.80
C ILE A 91 14.22 29.13 -11.21
N GLN A 92 13.40 28.86 -12.22
CA GLN A 92 13.85 28.74 -13.61
C GLN A 92 14.44 30.05 -14.12
N LEU A 93 13.78 31.18 -13.84
CA LEU A 93 14.26 32.52 -14.19
C LEU A 93 15.58 32.85 -13.49
N SER A 94 15.68 32.63 -12.18
CA SER A 94 16.90 32.88 -11.40
C SER A 94 18.05 32.00 -11.86
N SER A 95 17.79 30.72 -12.15
CA SER A 95 18.81 29.78 -12.67
C SER A 95 19.35 30.26 -14.02
N LYS A 96 18.46 30.70 -14.92
CA LYS A 96 18.84 31.24 -16.23
C LYS A 96 19.65 32.53 -16.11
N ALA A 97 19.26 33.44 -15.21
CA ALA A 97 19.99 34.68 -14.95
C ALA A 97 21.41 34.42 -14.44
N ASN A 98 21.56 33.43 -13.56
CA ASN A 98 22.85 33.05 -12.95
C ASN A 98 23.65 32.04 -13.78
N LYS A 99 23.21 31.71 -15.01
CA LYS A 99 23.83 30.68 -15.88
C LYS A 99 23.99 29.31 -15.20
N MET A 100 23.11 28.99 -14.26
CA MET A 100 23.06 27.71 -13.56
C MET A 100 22.02 26.77 -14.20
N THR A 101 22.23 25.47 -14.02
CA THR A 101 21.23 24.46 -14.38
C THR A 101 20.17 24.37 -13.29
N GLY A 102 18.96 24.85 -13.58
CA GLY A 102 17.78 24.63 -12.73
C GLY A 102 17.21 23.21 -12.90
N LEU A 103 15.94 23.02 -12.55
CA LEU A 103 15.21 21.80 -12.90
C LEU A 103 15.21 21.64 -14.43
N THR A 104 15.20 20.41 -14.94
CA THR A 104 15.01 20.20 -16.38
C THR A 104 13.64 20.75 -16.81
N LYS A 105 13.52 21.13 -18.08
CA LYS A 105 12.27 21.68 -18.61
C LYS A 105 11.12 20.69 -18.42
N GLU A 106 11.40 19.41 -18.67
CA GLU A 106 10.46 18.31 -18.54
C GLU A 106 10.00 18.14 -17.09
N THR A 107 10.93 18.19 -16.11
CA THR A 107 10.57 18.08 -14.69
C THR A 107 9.78 19.29 -14.21
N ALA A 108 10.17 20.51 -14.61
CA ALA A 108 9.46 21.72 -14.22
C ALA A 108 8.02 21.76 -14.78
N GLU A 109 7.84 21.38 -16.05
CA GLU A 109 6.53 21.28 -16.68
C GLU A 109 5.70 20.15 -16.05
N ALA A 110 6.28 18.98 -15.79
CA ALA A 110 5.60 17.87 -15.15
C ALA A 110 5.11 18.22 -13.74
N VAL A 111 5.93 18.86 -12.91
CA VAL A 111 5.52 19.28 -11.55
C VAL A 111 4.34 20.25 -11.61
N LYS A 112 4.41 21.27 -12.48
CA LYS A 112 3.32 22.25 -12.66
C LYS A 112 2.05 21.58 -13.18
N PHE A 113 2.18 20.69 -14.16
CA PHE A 113 1.07 19.97 -14.74
C PHE A 113 0.39 19.05 -13.72
N THR A 114 1.16 18.27 -12.95
CA THR A 114 0.64 17.39 -11.91
C THR A 114 -0.07 18.16 -10.81
N ALA A 115 0.50 19.28 -10.34
CA ALA A 115 -0.14 20.12 -9.32
C ALA A 115 -1.49 20.68 -9.82
N LYS A 116 -1.50 21.24 -11.02
CA LYS A 116 -2.72 21.79 -11.63
C LYS A 116 -3.76 20.71 -11.87
N SER A 117 -3.38 19.58 -12.45
CA SER A 117 -4.29 18.49 -12.77
C SER A 117 -4.90 17.87 -11.51
N THR A 118 -4.09 17.69 -10.47
CA THR A 118 -4.56 17.18 -9.16
C THR A 118 -5.56 18.14 -8.54
N ALA A 119 -5.26 19.45 -8.51
CA ALA A 119 -6.15 20.44 -7.93
C ALA A 119 -7.50 20.50 -8.67
N GLU A 120 -7.49 20.55 -10.00
CA GLU A 120 -8.72 20.56 -10.80
C GLU A 120 -9.52 19.26 -10.67
N CYS A 121 -8.83 18.11 -10.61
CA CYS A 121 -9.47 16.82 -10.39
C CYS A 121 -10.17 16.74 -9.02
N ILE A 122 -9.52 17.22 -7.94
CA ILE A 122 -10.11 17.27 -6.60
C ILE A 122 -11.38 18.14 -6.63
N LYS A 123 -11.30 19.34 -7.22
CA LYS A 123 -12.46 20.24 -7.34
C LYS A 123 -13.61 19.59 -8.08
N TYR A 124 -13.33 18.90 -9.19
CA TYR A 124 -14.33 18.18 -9.96
C TYR A 124 -14.98 17.05 -9.15
N LEU A 125 -14.18 16.26 -8.43
CA LEU A 125 -14.70 15.16 -7.60
C LEU A 125 -15.57 15.65 -6.45
N LEU A 126 -15.18 16.74 -5.78
CA LEU A 126 -15.97 17.32 -4.68
C LEU A 126 -17.26 17.99 -5.19
N LYS A 127 -17.16 18.79 -6.26
CA LYS A 127 -18.28 19.62 -6.73
C LYS A 127 -19.24 18.87 -7.66
N GLU A 128 -18.71 18.27 -8.71
CA GLU A 128 -19.50 17.72 -9.81
C GLU A 128 -19.86 16.24 -9.56
N SER A 129 -18.96 15.48 -8.93
CA SER A 129 -19.21 14.06 -8.61
C SER A 129 -19.82 13.84 -7.21
N GLY A 130 -19.85 14.87 -6.36
CA GLY A 130 -20.47 14.82 -5.03
C GLY A 130 -19.77 13.92 -4.01
N PHE A 131 -18.45 13.71 -4.14
CA PHE A 131 -17.69 12.96 -3.13
C PHE A 131 -17.59 13.76 -1.83
N PHE A 132 -17.78 13.10 -0.68
CA PHE A 132 -17.63 13.72 0.64
C PHE A 132 -16.18 14.14 0.96
N TYR A 133 -15.21 13.42 0.40
CA TYR A 133 -13.79 13.68 0.60
C TYR A 133 -12.97 13.03 -0.51
N VAL A 134 -11.75 13.54 -0.73
CA VAL A 134 -10.79 13.00 -1.71
C VAL A 134 -9.46 12.68 -1.03
N LEU A 135 -8.90 11.51 -1.36
CA LEU A 135 -7.60 11.02 -0.91
C LEU A 135 -6.64 10.98 -2.11
N THR A 136 -5.59 11.77 -2.08
CA THR A 136 -4.69 11.97 -3.22
C THR A 136 -3.76 10.82 -3.49
N ARG A 137 -3.50 9.94 -2.51
CA ARG A 137 -2.66 8.75 -2.72
C ARG A 137 -3.25 7.81 -3.78
N ALA A 138 -4.56 7.83 -4.00
CA ALA A 138 -5.22 7.07 -5.05
C ALA A 138 -4.87 7.53 -6.48
N PHE A 139 -4.28 8.71 -6.66
CA PHE A 139 -3.82 9.21 -7.97
C PHE A 139 -2.42 8.73 -8.33
N SER A 140 -1.72 8.05 -7.41
CA SER A 140 -0.37 7.51 -7.65
C SER A 140 -0.40 6.13 -8.32
N SER A 141 0.70 5.77 -8.97
CA SER A 141 0.91 4.42 -9.52
C SER A 141 1.39 3.40 -8.48
N ASP A 142 1.52 3.77 -7.20
CA ASP A 142 2.05 2.92 -6.12
C ASP A 142 1.32 1.56 -6.04
N ALA A 143 -0.01 1.57 -6.20
CA ALA A 143 -0.81 0.34 -6.18
C ALA A 143 -0.45 -0.61 -7.34
N VAL A 144 -0.17 -0.06 -8.52
CA VAL A 144 0.26 -0.82 -9.70
C VAL A 144 1.68 -1.35 -9.50
N GLU A 145 2.59 -0.55 -8.95
CA GLU A 145 3.96 -0.98 -8.63
C GLU A 145 4.00 -2.08 -7.55
N SER A 146 3.08 -2.00 -6.57
CA SER A 146 2.87 -3.04 -5.57
C SER A 146 2.37 -4.33 -6.23
N MET A 147 1.42 -4.23 -7.17
CA MET A 147 0.98 -5.39 -7.97
C MET A 147 2.15 -6.03 -8.74
N PHE A 148 3.00 -5.23 -9.41
CA PHE A 148 4.17 -5.76 -10.11
C PHE A 148 5.16 -6.46 -9.18
N SER A 149 5.32 -5.96 -7.96
CA SER A 149 6.15 -6.61 -6.95
C SER A 149 5.57 -7.97 -6.57
N ASN A 150 4.26 -8.09 -6.38
CA ASN A 150 3.62 -9.37 -6.12
C ASN A 150 3.70 -10.34 -7.31
N VAL A 151 3.63 -9.84 -8.54
CA VAL A 151 3.85 -10.64 -9.75
C VAL A 151 5.26 -11.21 -9.78
N ARG A 152 6.29 -10.42 -9.47
CA ARG A 152 7.68 -10.90 -9.37
C ARG A 152 7.86 -11.93 -8.27
N LEU A 153 7.32 -11.67 -7.08
CA LEU A 153 7.35 -12.62 -5.94
C LEU A 153 6.71 -13.96 -6.28
N CYS A 154 5.75 -13.98 -7.22
CA CYS A 154 5.15 -15.22 -7.64
C CYS A 154 6.12 -16.17 -8.38
N GLY A 155 7.15 -15.64 -9.01
CA GLY A 155 8.21 -16.38 -9.69
C GLY A 155 9.32 -16.90 -8.79
N GLY A 156 9.26 -16.65 -7.47
CA GLY A 156 10.30 -17.05 -6.53
C GLY A 156 11.57 -16.23 -6.73
N SER A 157 12.71 -16.89 -6.96
CA SER A 157 14.02 -16.25 -7.16
C SER A 157 14.25 -15.72 -8.58
N GLN A 158 13.25 -15.80 -9.47
CA GLN A 158 13.37 -15.32 -10.84
C GLN A 158 12.81 -13.92 -10.98
N ASP A 159 13.67 -12.92 -10.78
CA ASP A 159 13.31 -11.50 -10.86
C ASP A 159 12.93 -11.07 -12.29
N ALA A 160 13.50 -11.70 -13.31
CA ALA A 160 13.19 -11.46 -14.72
C ALA A 160 11.93 -12.24 -15.12
N THR A 161 10.78 -11.56 -15.10
CA THR A 161 9.49 -12.14 -15.45
C THR A 161 9.23 -12.03 -16.97
N ASP A 162 9.23 -13.15 -17.70
CA ASP A 162 8.72 -13.21 -19.09
C ASP A 162 7.18 -13.04 -19.08
N ALA A 163 6.59 -12.60 -20.20
CA ALA A 163 5.16 -12.38 -20.36
C ALA A 163 4.32 -13.60 -19.95
N ARG A 164 4.81 -14.82 -20.24
CA ARG A 164 4.16 -16.08 -19.83
C ARG A 164 4.13 -16.26 -18.31
N VAL A 165 5.24 -15.93 -17.64
CA VAL A 165 5.36 -16.02 -16.18
C VAL A 165 4.48 -14.96 -15.52
N ALA A 166 4.45 -13.75 -16.07
CA ALA A 166 3.57 -12.67 -15.60
C ALA A 166 2.09 -13.08 -15.72
N HIS A 167 1.70 -13.65 -16.86
CA HIS A 167 0.33 -14.14 -17.09
C HIS A 167 -0.06 -15.23 -16.10
N TYR A 168 0.83 -16.20 -15.86
CA TYR A 168 0.58 -17.25 -14.87
C TYR A 168 0.48 -16.68 -13.45
N ALA A 169 1.38 -15.77 -13.08
CA ALA A 169 1.38 -15.11 -11.77
C ALA A 169 0.08 -14.32 -11.55
N ILE A 170 -0.36 -13.53 -12.53
CA ILE A 170 -1.63 -12.78 -12.45
C ILE A 170 -2.81 -13.75 -12.32
N LYS A 171 -2.87 -14.80 -13.17
CA LYS A 171 -3.90 -15.84 -13.05
C LYS A 171 -3.90 -16.49 -11.68
N ARG A 172 -2.73 -16.76 -11.11
CA ARG A 172 -2.59 -17.34 -9.78
C ARG A 172 -3.08 -16.39 -8.70
N ILE A 173 -2.69 -15.12 -8.74
CA ILE A 173 -3.15 -14.08 -7.81
C ILE A 173 -4.69 -13.99 -7.82
N ILE A 174 -5.29 -13.92 -9.02
CA ILE A 174 -6.75 -13.83 -9.18
C ILE A 174 -7.45 -15.07 -8.65
N LYS A 175 -6.96 -16.27 -9.03
CA LYS A 175 -7.59 -17.54 -8.61
C LYS A 175 -7.44 -17.85 -7.13
N SER A 176 -6.28 -17.52 -6.56
CA SER A 176 -5.99 -17.80 -5.15
C SER A 176 -6.59 -16.77 -4.21
N GLY A 177 -6.95 -15.58 -4.71
CA GLY A 177 -7.35 -14.45 -3.86
C GLY A 177 -6.25 -14.03 -2.88
N LEU A 178 -4.97 -14.30 -3.20
CA LEU A 178 -3.84 -13.97 -2.31
C LEU A 178 -3.68 -12.47 -2.11
N ILE A 179 -4.10 -11.67 -3.08
CA ILE A 179 -4.18 -10.22 -2.97
C ILE A 179 -5.66 -9.88 -2.86
N THR A 180 -6.07 -9.45 -1.67
CA THR A 180 -7.40 -8.91 -1.42
C THR A 180 -7.29 -7.40 -1.26
N THR A 181 -8.36 -6.72 -1.67
CA THR A 181 -8.62 -5.34 -1.27
C THR A 181 -8.71 -5.26 0.26
N SER A 182 -8.37 -4.09 0.81
CA SER A 182 -8.62 -3.83 2.23
C SER A 182 -10.12 -3.89 2.50
N GLU A 183 -10.52 -4.45 3.64
CA GLU A 183 -11.91 -4.40 4.13
C GLU A 183 -12.40 -2.95 4.28
N SER A 184 -11.48 -2.01 4.46
CA SER A 184 -11.74 -0.57 4.58
C SER A 184 -11.67 0.18 3.24
N ALA A 185 -11.54 -0.51 2.10
CA ALA A 185 -11.48 0.15 0.80
C ALA A 185 -12.86 0.67 0.37
N ASN A 186 -12.88 1.82 -0.33
CA ASN A 186 -14.12 2.41 -0.87
C ASN A 186 -14.70 1.66 -2.09
N VAL A 187 -14.11 0.52 -2.47
CA VAL A 187 -14.55 -0.30 -3.61
C VAL A 187 -15.22 -1.56 -3.07
N TYR A 188 -16.45 -1.82 -3.52
CA TYR A 188 -17.16 -3.06 -3.20
C TYR A 188 -16.29 -4.25 -3.59
N SER A 189 -15.84 -4.99 -2.58
CA SER A 189 -15.06 -6.21 -2.76
C SER A 189 -16.04 -7.35 -2.99
N ASP A 190 -16.78 -7.30 -4.09
CA ASP A 190 -17.72 -8.35 -4.46
C ASP A 190 -16.95 -9.54 -5.05
N CYS A 191 -16.03 -10.09 -4.26
CA CYS A 191 -15.25 -11.28 -4.59
C CYS A 191 -16.13 -12.54 -4.65
N ASN A 192 -17.44 -12.42 -4.38
CA ASN A 192 -18.42 -13.50 -4.50
C ASN A 192 -18.49 -14.10 -5.92
N HIS A 193 -18.18 -13.33 -6.96
CA HIS A 193 -18.11 -13.85 -8.33
C HIS A 193 -16.83 -14.65 -8.60
N LEU A 194 -15.68 -14.23 -8.07
CA LEU A 194 -14.41 -14.95 -8.24
C LEU A 194 -14.31 -16.17 -7.31
N SER A 195 -14.87 -16.10 -6.10
CA SER A 195 -15.00 -17.25 -5.21
C SER A 195 -15.93 -18.32 -5.80
N LYS A 196 -16.96 -17.94 -6.57
CA LYS A 196 -17.78 -18.87 -7.36
C LYS A 196 -17.03 -19.51 -8.53
N ILE A 197 -16.12 -18.79 -9.19
CA ILE A 197 -15.30 -19.33 -10.30
C ILE A 197 -14.16 -20.22 -9.77
N CYS A 198 -13.65 -19.95 -8.56
CA CYS A 198 -12.60 -20.74 -7.90
C CYS A 198 -13.10 -21.78 -6.90
N GLN A 199 -14.40 -21.87 -6.70
CA GLN A 199 -15.01 -23.17 -6.48
C GLN A 199 -14.78 -23.96 -7.76
N ILE A 200 -13.60 -24.62 -7.86
CA ILE A 200 -13.53 -25.95 -8.46
C ILE A 200 -14.82 -26.60 -8.00
N GLN A 201 -15.68 -26.98 -8.94
CA GLN A 201 -16.92 -27.68 -8.67
C GLN A 201 -16.59 -28.83 -7.72
N SER A 202 -16.67 -28.59 -6.42
CA SER A 202 -17.08 -29.59 -5.48
C SER A 202 -18.51 -29.80 -5.92
N SER A 203 -18.67 -30.70 -6.90
CA SER A 203 -19.94 -31.35 -7.20
C SER A 203 -20.60 -31.51 -5.84
N GLU A 204 -21.78 -30.92 -5.69
CA GLU A 204 -22.58 -31.04 -4.49
C GLU A 204 -22.68 -32.52 -4.19
N ARG A 205 -21.80 -33.02 -3.33
CA ARG A 205 -22.04 -34.29 -2.66
C ARG A 205 -23.19 -33.95 -1.76
N SER A 206 -24.37 -34.31 -2.24
CA SER A 206 -25.50 -34.66 -1.41
C SER A 206 -24.95 -35.18 -0.08
N THR A 207 -25.28 -34.46 0.98
CA THR A 207 -25.05 -34.89 2.36
C THR A 207 -25.86 -36.15 2.60
N THR A 208 -25.39 -37.26 2.04
CA THR A 208 -25.55 -38.55 2.66
C THR A 208 -24.44 -38.59 3.70
N GLU A 209 -24.83 -38.61 4.96
CA GLU A 209 -23.95 -38.87 6.09
C GLU A 209 -23.29 -40.23 5.87
N THR A 210 -22.21 -40.25 5.09
CA THR A 210 -21.27 -41.35 5.12
C THR A 210 -20.41 -41.08 6.33
N ASN A 211 -20.72 -41.77 7.42
CA ASN A 211 -19.83 -41.91 8.56
C ASN A 211 -18.52 -42.50 8.02
N ILE A 212 -17.58 -41.64 7.66
CA ILE A 212 -16.22 -42.05 7.31
C ILE A 212 -15.58 -42.47 8.63
N HIS A 213 -15.62 -43.77 8.90
CA HIS A 213 -14.86 -44.36 9.99
C HIS A 213 -13.39 -44.29 9.59
N ILE A 214 -12.68 -43.31 10.15
CA ILE A 214 -11.23 -43.24 10.05
C ILE A 214 -10.70 -44.44 10.86
N PRO A 215 -9.90 -45.34 10.25
CA PRO A 215 -9.28 -46.44 10.98
C PRO A 215 -8.40 -45.91 12.11
N ASP A 216 -8.43 -46.57 13.26
CA ASP A 216 -7.70 -46.13 14.46
C ASP A 216 -6.19 -45.99 14.22
N SER A 217 -5.61 -46.71 13.24
CA SER A 217 -4.19 -46.56 12.87
C SER A 217 -3.85 -45.18 12.30
N ILE A 218 -4.78 -44.54 11.57
CA ILE A 218 -4.58 -43.19 11.01
C ILE A 218 -4.72 -42.15 12.12
N ILE A 219 -5.57 -42.40 13.12
CA ILE A 219 -5.73 -41.53 14.28
C ILE A 219 -4.46 -41.57 15.15
N GLU A 220 -3.83 -42.73 15.29
CA GLU A 220 -2.52 -42.87 15.94
C GLU A 220 -1.41 -42.12 15.17
N GLU A 221 -1.32 -42.28 13.84
CA GLU A 221 -0.33 -41.54 13.03
C GLU A 221 -0.52 -40.01 13.09
N ILE A 222 -1.77 -39.53 13.11
CA ILE A 222 -2.08 -38.10 13.26
C ILE A 222 -1.73 -37.59 14.68
N SER A 223 -1.95 -38.42 15.70
CA SER A 223 -1.57 -38.12 17.09
C SER A 223 -0.05 -38.02 17.22
N ASP A 224 0.69 -38.89 16.55
CA ASP A 224 2.16 -38.87 16.54
C ASP A 224 2.72 -37.69 15.73
N LEU A 225 2.06 -37.27 14.65
CA LEU A 225 2.36 -36.02 13.94
C LEU A 225 2.15 -34.78 14.81
N HIS A 226 1.21 -34.81 15.75
CA HIS A 226 0.97 -33.72 16.71
C HIS A 226 2.02 -33.68 17.83
N LYS A 227 2.67 -34.81 18.14
CA LYS A 227 3.76 -34.91 19.12
C LYS A 227 5.13 -34.54 18.56
N LEU A 228 5.27 -34.38 17.23
CA LEU A 228 6.47 -33.81 16.62
C LEU A 228 6.59 -32.33 16.99
N THR A 229 7.08 -32.08 18.20
CA THR A 229 7.68 -30.81 18.59
C THR A 229 8.68 -30.43 17.52
N PHE A 230 8.52 -29.22 17.01
CA PHE A 230 9.32 -28.58 15.97
C PHE A 230 10.81 -28.64 16.36
N VAL A 231 11.50 -29.71 15.98
CA VAL A 231 12.95 -29.74 16.02
C VAL A 231 13.39 -28.90 14.82
N ASN A 232 14.21 -27.89 15.10
CA ASN A 232 14.85 -26.99 14.12
C ASN A 232 15.82 -27.73 13.19
N THR A 233 15.40 -28.82 12.55
CA THR A 233 16.14 -29.44 11.46
C THR A 233 15.76 -28.76 10.17
N ILE A 234 16.74 -28.01 9.64
CA ILE A 234 16.76 -27.42 8.30
C ILE A 234 16.19 -28.46 7.31
N PHE A 235 15.06 -28.14 6.67
CA PHE A 235 14.45 -29.00 5.66
C PHE A 235 15.37 -29.04 4.44
N THR A 236 16.15 -30.11 4.28
CA THR A 236 17.09 -30.28 3.17
C THR A 236 16.47 -30.91 1.93
N ASP A 237 15.25 -31.49 2.02
CA ASP A 237 14.58 -32.16 0.90
C ASP A 237 13.25 -31.50 0.52
N ILE A 238 13.00 -31.40 -0.79
CA ILE A 238 11.80 -30.79 -1.40
C ILE A 238 10.53 -31.49 -0.93
N ASN A 239 10.58 -32.81 -0.74
CA ASN A 239 9.43 -33.58 -0.26
C ASN A 239 9.05 -33.19 1.16
N SER A 240 10.03 -33.00 2.05
CA SER A 240 9.80 -32.59 3.44
C SER A 240 9.20 -31.19 3.53
N ALA A 241 9.68 -30.26 2.69
CA ALA A 241 9.11 -28.91 2.60
C ALA A 241 7.66 -28.93 2.06
N SER A 242 7.38 -29.81 1.11
CA SER A 242 6.03 -30.00 0.55
C SER A 242 5.05 -30.49 1.60
N VAL A 243 5.46 -31.48 2.41
CA VAL A 243 4.65 -32.05 3.49
C VAL A 243 4.43 -31.02 4.61
N ALA A 244 5.45 -30.23 4.97
CA ALA A 244 5.32 -29.14 5.94
C ALA A 244 4.34 -28.04 5.46
N PHE A 245 4.39 -27.69 4.17
CA PHE A 245 3.47 -26.71 3.59
C PHE A 245 2.02 -27.20 3.56
N LEU A 246 1.80 -28.46 3.14
CA LEU A 246 0.49 -29.10 3.11
C LEU A 246 -0.11 -29.25 4.52
N SER A 247 0.67 -29.75 5.47
CA SER A 247 0.24 -29.90 6.86
C SER A 247 -0.09 -28.55 7.52
N GLY A 248 0.72 -27.51 7.26
CA GLY A 248 0.43 -26.15 7.71
C GLY A 248 -0.85 -25.57 7.11
N TYR A 249 -1.10 -25.80 5.81
CA TYR A 249 -2.33 -25.37 5.14
C TYR A 249 -3.58 -26.08 5.69
N ILE A 250 -3.49 -27.40 5.92
CA ILE A 250 -4.55 -28.21 6.52
C ILE A 250 -4.84 -27.72 7.94
N CYS A 251 -3.81 -27.53 8.78
CA CYS A 251 -3.97 -26.99 10.13
C CYS A 251 -4.64 -25.62 10.13
N ARG A 252 -4.27 -24.73 9.20
CA ARG A 252 -4.92 -23.41 9.04
C ARG A 252 -6.40 -23.56 8.70
N LYS A 253 -6.77 -24.44 7.76
CA LYS A 253 -8.17 -24.66 7.36
C LYS A 253 -9.01 -25.31 8.46
N VAL A 254 -8.46 -26.28 9.19
CA VAL A 254 -9.14 -26.93 10.32
C VAL A 254 -9.32 -25.94 11.49
N ARG A 255 -8.35 -25.06 11.74
CA ARG A 255 -8.44 -24.04 12.78
C ARG A 255 -9.52 -22.99 12.47
N VAL A 256 -9.68 -22.61 11.20
CA VAL A 256 -10.78 -21.74 10.74
C VAL A 256 -12.16 -22.41 10.92
N GLN A 257 -12.28 -23.72 10.70
CA GLN A 257 -13.53 -24.45 10.95
C GLN A 257 -13.87 -24.59 12.44
N LYS A 258 -12.87 -24.83 13.31
CA LYS A 258 -13.08 -24.85 14.76
C LYS A 258 -13.42 -23.47 15.32
N LEU A 259 -12.84 -22.39 14.78
CA LEU A 259 -13.20 -21.01 15.16
C LEU A 259 -14.64 -20.67 14.75
N PHE A 260 -15.08 -21.12 13.57
CA PHE A 260 -16.47 -20.97 13.12
C PHE A 260 -17.44 -21.74 14.02
N ARG A 261 -17.11 -22.98 14.42
CA ARG A 261 -17.93 -23.75 15.38
C ARG A 261 -18.00 -23.12 16.77
N PHE A 262 -16.94 -22.46 17.22
CA PHE A 262 -16.93 -21.77 18.52
C PHE A 262 -17.81 -20.51 18.52
N ILE A 263 -17.85 -19.77 17.39
CA ILE A 263 -18.67 -18.56 17.25
C ILE A 263 -20.16 -18.92 17.07
N THR A 264 -20.47 -20.04 16.40
CA THR A 264 -21.87 -20.48 16.22
C THR A 264 -22.49 -21.06 17.49
N ASN A 265 -21.70 -21.65 18.40
CA ASN A 265 -22.20 -22.24 19.65
C ASN A 265 -22.42 -21.24 20.80
N HIS A 266 -21.94 -19.99 20.68
CA HIS A 266 -22.15 -18.94 21.69
C HIS A 266 -23.20 -17.88 21.31
N ARG A 267 -24.02 -18.10 20.27
CA ARG A 267 -25.14 -17.22 19.88
C ARG A 267 -26.53 -17.84 20.07
N LYS A 268 -26.73 -18.57 21.16
CA LYS A 268 -28.07 -18.85 21.70
C LYS A 268 -28.08 -18.46 23.18
N ILE A 269 -29.23 -17.94 23.64
CA ILE A 269 -29.58 -17.47 25.00
C ILE A 269 -29.20 -15.97 25.21
N TYR A 270 -30.07 -14.95 25.35
CA TYR A 270 -31.46 -14.77 25.83
C TYR A 270 -32.27 -13.72 25.01
N PRO A 271 -33.62 -13.79 24.99
CA PRO A 271 -34.48 -12.68 24.59
C PRO A 271 -34.63 -11.68 25.76
N VAL A 272 -34.52 -10.38 25.47
CA VAL A 272 -34.87 -9.32 26.42
C VAL A 272 -36.32 -8.95 26.15
N ALA A 273 -37.15 -9.07 27.19
CA ALA A 273 -38.52 -8.57 27.27
C ALA A 273 -38.54 -7.04 27.30
#